data_AF-A0ABD3YWH7-F1
#
_entry.id   AF-A0ABD3YWH7-F1
#
_cell.length_a   1.000
_cell.length_b   1.000
_cell.length_c   1.000
_cell.angle_alpha   90.00
_cell.angle_beta   90.00
_cell.angle_gamma   90.00
#
_symmetry.space_group_name_H-M   'P 1'
#
loop_
_entity.id
_entity.type
_entity.pdbx_description
1 polymer ?
#
loop_
_entity_poly.entity_id
_entity_poly.type
_entity_poly.pdbx_seq_one_letter_code
_entity_poly.pdbx_strand_id
1 'polypeptide(L)' 'MATTGKTRSVTAQVPVEPAARVDETAARSRLTREALADVDAGRVIDHQAVQAWADSLDSDTSLPLPEPC' A
#
# COMPACT_ATOMS: atom_id res chain seq x y z
N MET A 1 21.40 -48.73 -9.05
CA MET A 1 22.35 -47.81 -9.71
C MET A 1 21.68 -46.45 -9.79
N ALA A 2 22.16 -45.45 -9.05
CA ALA A 2 21.54 -44.12 -9.02
C ALA A 2 22.22 -43.22 -10.06
N THR A 3 21.47 -42.71 -11.03
CA THR A 3 21.94 -41.75 -12.02
C THR A 3 21.83 -40.33 -11.46
N THR A 4 22.96 -39.75 -11.07
CA THR A 4 23.05 -38.35 -10.64
C THR A 4 22.98 -37.43 -11.86
N GLY A 5 21.82 -36.79 -12.08
CA GLY A 5 21.69 -35.68 -13.04
C GLY A 5 22.44 -34.44 -12.53
N LYS A 6 23.34 -33.88 -13.34
CA LYS A 6 24.19 -32.75 -12.93
C LYS A 6 23.45 -31.43 -13.08
N THR A 7 23.06 -30.81 -11.97
CA THR A 7 22.43 -29.47 -11.93
C THR A 7 23.36 -28.44 -12.59
N ARG A 8 22.86 -27.74 -13.62
CA ARG A 8 23.59 -26.64 -14.27
C ARG A 8 23.00 -25.32 -13.80
N SER A 9 23.84 -24.44 -13.29
CA SER A 9 23.48 -23.07 -12.93
C SER A 9 23.33 -22.23 -14.20
N VAL A 10 22.29 -21.39 -14.26
CA VAL A 10 22.11 -20.40 -15.33
C VAL A 10 22.00 -19.03 -14.68
N THR A 11 22.80 -18.08 -15.16
CA THR A 11 22.75 -16.68 -14.74
C THR A 11 22.28 -15.85 -15.92
N ALA A 12 21.15 -15.16 -15.76
CA ALA A 12 20.61 -14.24 -16.77
C ALA A 12 20.83 -12.80 -16.30
N GLN A 13 21.38 -11.97 -17.19
CA GLN A 13 21.51 -10.53 -16.97
C GLN A 13 20.20 -9.88 -17.41
N VAL A 14 19.48 -9.26 -16.46
CA VAL A 14 18.21 -8.58 -16.74
C VAL A 14 18.49 -7.09 -16.91
N PRO A 15 18.06 -6.47 -18.02
CA PRO A 15 18.16 -5.01 -18.19
C PRO A 15 17.42 -4.26 -17.09
N VAL A 16 17.84 -3.03 -16.78
CA VAL A 16 17.28 -2.26 -15.66
C VAL A 16 15.79 -1.95 -15.80
N GLU A 17 15.29 -1.78 -17.03
CA GLU A 17 13.88 -1.46 -17.31
C GLU A 17 12.87 -2.48 -16.76
N PRO A 18 12.98 -3.79 -17.07
CA PRO A 18 12.10 -4.80 -16.48
C PRO A 18 12.30 -4.97 -14.98
N ALA A 19 13.51 -4.79 -14.44
CA ALA A 19 13.74 -4.86 -13.01
C ALA A 19 13.01 -3.71 -12.27
N ALA A 20 13.13 -2.49 -12.77
CA ALA A 20 12.45 -1.32 -12.20
C ALA A 20 10.92 -1.48 -12.18
N ARG A 21 10.32 -2.07 -13.23
CA ARG A 21 8.88 -2.38 -13.25
C ARG A 21 8.48 -3.40 -12.20
N VAL A 22 9.30 -4.42 -11.97
CA VAL A 22 9.07 -5.43 -10.92
C VAL A 22 9.12 -4.76 -9.55
N ASP A 23 10.09 -3.88 -9.30
CA ASP A 23 10.18 -3.13 -8.05
C ASP A 23 8.97 -2.21 -7.83
N GLU A 24 8.55 -1.47 -8.86
CA GLU A 24 7.35 -0.60 -8.78
C GLU A 24 6.08 -1.41 -8.48
N THR A 25 5.90 -2.54 -9.16
CA THR A 25 4.72 -3.42 -8.94
C THR A 25 4.76 -4.10 -7.57
N ALA A 26 5.94 -4.48 -7.07
CA ALA A 26 6.11 -5.00 -5.72
C ALA A 26 5.80 -3.92 -4.66
N ALA A 27 6.30 -2.69 -4.85
CA ALA A 27 6.03 -1.56 -3.97
C ALA A 27 4.54 -1.24 -3.93
N ARG A 28 3.86 -1.18 -5.08
CA ARG A 28 2.41 -0.98 -5.16
C ARG A 28 1.65 -2.07 -4.40
N SER A 29 2.02 -3.34 -4.61
CA SER A 29 1.38 -4.47 -3.94
C SER A 29 1.60 -4.48 -2.43
N ARG A 30 2.73 -3.95 -1.96
CA ARG A 30 2.99 -3.75 -0.53
C ARG A 30 2.09 -2.64 0.03
N LEU A 31 2.08 -1.48 -0.60
CA LEU A 31 1.29 -0.33 -0.14
C LEU A 31 -0.21 -0.65 -0.10
N THR A 32 -0.74 -1.40 -1.07
CA THR A 32 -2.14 -1.83 -1.04
C THR A 32 -2.44 -2.73 0.16
N ARG A 33 -1.54 -3.66 0.49
CA ARG A 33 -1.73 -4.54 1.67
C ARG A 33 -1.63 -3.78 2.98
N GLU A 34 -0.72 -2.82 3.06
CA GLU A 34 -0.59 -1.95 4.24
C GLU A 34 -1.86 -1.11 4.42
N ALA A 35 -2.36 -0.49 3.36
CA ALA A 35 -3.62 0.27 3.41
C ALA A 35 -4.83 -0.61 3.79
N LEU A 36 -4.91 -1.85 3.30
CA LEU A 36 -5.97 -2.78 3.73
C LEU A 36 -5.83 -3.16 5.21
N ALA A 37 -4.60 -3.35 5.69
CA ALA A 37 -4.36 -3.61 7.11
C ALA A 37 -4.68 -2.39 8.00
N ASP A 38 -4.55 -1.15 7.49
CA ASP A 38 -5.02 0.06 8.16
C ASP A 38 -6.55 0.06 8.30
N VAL A 39 -7.26 -0.30 7.24
CA VAL A 39 -8.73 -0.45 7.25
C VAL A 39 -9.17 -1.55 8.22
N ASP A 40 -8.56 -2.73 8.15
CA ASP A 40 -8.88 -3.87 9.04
C ASP A 40 -8.60 -3.56 10.51
N ALA A 41 -7.58 -2.75 10.79
CA ALA A 41 -7.25 -2.31 12.13
C ALA A 41 -8.12 -1.13 12.62
N GLY A 42 -9.07 -0.67 11.82
CA GLY A 42 -9.96 0.43 12.18
C GLY A 42 -9.29 1.81 12.19
N ARG A 43 -8.10 1.97 11.58
CA ARG A 43 -7.41 3.27 11.39
C ARG A 43 -8.11 4.09 10.31
N VAL A 44 -9.40 4.32 10.50
CA VAL A 44 -10.28 5.08 9.63
C VAL A 44 -10.79 6.29 10.37
N ILE A 45 -11.06 7.35 9.63
CA ILE A 45 -11.72 8.53 10.18
C ILE A 45 -13.22 8.29 10.10
N ASP A 46 -13.93 8.51 11.21
CA ASP A 46 -15.38 8.34 11.24
C ASP A 46 -16.07 9.28 10.25
N HIS A 47 -17.07 8.76 9.54
CA HIS A 47 -17.77 9.50 8.50
C HIS A 47 -18.52 10.72 9.06
N GLN A 48 -19.11 10.63 10.25
CA GLN A 48 -19.80 11.74 10.89
C GLN A 48 -18.81 12.84 11.30
N ALA A 49 -17.60 12.47 11.73
CA ALA A 49 -16.55 13.43 12.04
C ALA A 49 -16.10 14.22 10.80
N VAL A 50 -15.94 13.53 9.65
CA VAL A 50 -15.66 14.19 8.35
C VAL A 50 -16.82 15.07 7.91
N GLN A 51 -18.06 14.63 8.09
CA GLN A 51 -19.25 15.39 7.71
C GLN A 51 -19.39 16.67 8.54
N ALA A 52 -19.29 16.58 9.87
CA ALA A 52 -19.34 17.74 10.75
C ALA A 52 -18.22 18.75 10.46
N TRP A 53 -17.01 18.24 10.17
CA TRP A 53 -15.89 19.08 9.73
C TRP A 53 -16.23 19.80 8.43
N ALA A 54 -16.69 19.09 7.41
CA ALA A 54 -17.05 19.67 6.11
C ALA A 54 -18.16 20.73 6.24
N ASP A 55 -19.21 20.45 7.01
CA ASP A 55 -20.32 21.37 7.25
C ASP A 55 -19.87 22.65 7.99
N SER A 56 -18.82 22.55 8.83
CA SER A 56 -18.25 23.71 9.52
C SER A 56 -17.44 24.64 8.62
N LEU A 57 -16.97 24.17 7.46
CA LEU A 57 -16.17 24.98 6.53
C LEU A 57 -16.99 26.11 5.89
N ASP A 58 -18.30 25.92 5.74
CA ASP A 58 -19.26 26.93 5.26
C ASP A 58 -19.64 27.95 6.35
N SER A 59 -19.16 27.81 7.59
CA SER A 59 -19.46 28.68 8.73
C SER A 59 -18.21 29.42 9.26
N ASP A 60 -18.39 30.55 9.94
CA ASP A 60 -17.31 31.34 10.55
C ASP A 60 -16.54 30.63 11.70
N THR A 61 -16.95 29.42 12.09
CA THR A 61 -16.29 28.60 13.12
C THR A 61 -15.93 27.25 12.53
N SER A 62 -14.76 27.19 11.87
CA SER A 62 -14.22 25.96 11.31
C SER A 62 -13.76 25.01 12.42
N LEU A 63 -14.20 23.75 12.35
CA LEU A 63 -13.77 22.68 13.24
C LEU A 63 -12.37 22.17 12.84
N PRO A 64 -11.58 21.65 13.79
CA PRO A 64 -10.30 21.02 13.49
C PRO A 64 -10.49 19.77 12.63
N LEU A 65 -9.44 19.37 11.92
CA LEU A 65 -9.43 18.14 11.13
C LEU A 65 -9.75 16.93 12.01
N PRO A 66 -10.62 16.01 11.55
CA PRO A 66 -10.98 14.83 12.31
C PRO A 66 -9.82 13.82 12.33
N GLU A 67 -9.52 13.30 13.52
CA GLU A 67 -8.47 12.31 13.75
C GLU A 67 -9.02 10.87 13.57
N PRO A 68 -8.19 9.91 13.11
CA PRO A 68 -8.58 8.51 13.02
C PRO A 68 -8.89 7.91 14.40
N CYS A 69 -9.90 7.04 14.46
CA CYS A 69 -10.37 6.37 15.68
C CYS A 69 -9.51 5.17 16.11
#